data_AF-A0A2N6DF24-F1
#
_entry.id   AF-A0A2N6DF24-F1
#
_cell.length_a   1.000
_cell.length_b   1.000
_cell.length_c   1.000
_cell.angle_alpha   90.00
_cell.angle_beta   90.00
_cell.angle_gamma   90.00
#
_symmetry.space_group_name_H-M   'P 1'
#
loop_
_entity.id
_entity.type
_entity.pdbx_description
1 polymer ?
#
loop_
_entity_poly.entity_id
_entity_poly.type
_entity_poly.pdbx_seq_one_letter_code
_entity_poly.pdbx_strand_id
1 'polypeptide(L)' 'MLAGCGDRVERIPIVEDKCSKCHNTDRIYSIKRSEYEWDRIIHGMKVRGLKLSEQEEKKLMKELYDKLGSDKK' A
#
# COMPACT_ATOMS: atom_id res chain seq x y z
N MET A 1 1.10 33.41 11.99
CA MET A 1 1.42 32.77 10.70
C MET A 1 0.89 31.35 10.75
N LEU A 2 -0.20 31.07 10.04
CA LEU A 2 -0.86 29.76 10.02
C LEU A 2 -0.02 28.81 9.15
N ALA A 3 0.69 27.88 9.79
CA ALA A 3 1.35 26.80 9.07
C ALA A 3 0.29 25.91 8.42
N GLY A 4 0.32 25.85 7.09
CA GLY A 4 -0.64 25.09 6.29
C GLY A 4 -0.71 23.63 6.71
N CYS A 5 -1.91 23.17 7.01
CA CYS A 5 -2.24 21.75 7.05
C CYS A 5 -2.17 21.24 5.60
N GLY A 6 -0.98 20.90 5.13
CA GLY A 6 -0.86 20.06 3.94
C GLY A 6 -1.44 18.69 4.28
N ASP A 7 -2.40 18.23 3.49
CA ASP A 7 -3.04 16.92 3.61
C ASP A 7 -1.98 15.83 3.71
N ARG A 8 -1.63 15.41 4.93
CA ARG A 8 -0.74 14.26 5.11
C ARG A 8 -1.56 13.04 4.73
N VAL A 9 -1.25 12.46 3.58
CA VAL A 9 -1.79 11.14 3.24
C VAL A 9 -1.37 10.18 4.35
N GLU A 10 -2.34 9.65 5.08
CA GLU A 10 -2.09 8.71 6.16
C GLU A 10 -1.34 7.49 5.59
N ARG A 11 -0.07 7.33 5.97
CA ARG A 11 0.78 6.25 5.46
C ARG A 11 0.47 4.95 6.22
N ILE A 12 0.54 3.84 5.51
CA ILE A 12 0.25 2.50 6.04
C ILE A 12 1.57 1.92 6.57
N PRO A 13 1.72 1.66 7.88
CA PRO A 13 3.01 1.26 8.46
C PRO A 13 3.64 0.02 7.81
N ILE A 14 2.84 -1.00 7.49
CA ILE A 14 3.35 -2.23 6.84
C ILE A 14 3.80 -1.97 5.39
N VAL A 15 3.17 -1.03 4.68
CA VAL A 15 3.63 -0.60 3.35
C VAL A 15 4.99 0.10 3.48
N GLU A 16 5.13 1.02 4.44
CA GLU A 16 6.40 1.71 4.63
C GLU A 16 7.52 0.78 5.08
N ASP A 17 7.23 -0.22 5.92
CA ASP A 17 8.25 -1.20 6.30
C ASP A 17 8.68 -2.09 5.12
N LYS A 18 7.73 -2.61 4.34
CA LYS A 18 8.01 -3.66 3.34
C LYS A 18 8.31 -3.13 1.95
N CYS A 19 7.63 -2.07 1.51
CA CYS A 19 7.69 -1.61 0.13
C CYS A 19 8.81 -0.58 -0.11
N SER A 20 9.26 0.13 0.93
CA SER A 20 10.37 1.10 0.84
C SER A 20 11.74 0.47 0.62
N LYS A 21 11.86 -0.87 0.77
CA LYS A 21 13.14 -1.59 0.69
C LYS A 21 13.74 -1.63 -0.72
N CYS A 22 12.93 -1.44 -1.77
CA CYS A 22 13.38 -1.53 -3.17
C CYS A 22 13.18 -0.23 -3.96
N HIS A 23 12.12 0.53 -3.67
CA HIS A 23 11.83 1.80 -4.33
C HIS A 23 10.91 2.65 -3.43
N ASN A 24 10.66 3.92 -3.80
CA ASN A 24 9.75 4.77 -3.05
C ASN A 24 8.31 4.22 -3.02
N THR A 25 7.56 4.61 -2.00
CA THR A 25 6.20 4.12 -1.72
C THR A 25 5.12 5.08 -2.21
N ASP A 26 5.47 6.24 -2.75
CA ASP A 26 4.51 7.31 -3.09
C ASP A 26 3.46 6.90 -4.11
N ARG A 27 3.84 6.07 -5.09
CA ARG A 27 2.91 5.56 -6.10
C ARG A 27 1.80 4.67 -5.53
N ILE A 28 2.01 4.07 -4.36
CA ILE A 28 0.98 3.26 -3.68
C ILE A 28 -0.18 4.16 -3.25
N TYR A 29 0.11 5.40 -2.87
CA TYR A 29 -0.86 6.35 -2.34
C TYR A 29 -1.44 7.30 -3.38
N SER A 30 -0.93 7.30 -4.61
CA SER A 30 -1.36 8.23 -5.66
C SER A 30 -2.68 7.84 -6.33
N ILE A 31 -3.13 6.59 -6.17
CA ILE A 31 -4.32 6.06 -6.85
C ILE A 31 -4.95 4.93 -6.05
N LYS A 32 -6.27 5.00 -5.85
CA LYS A 32 -7.05 3.87 -5.35
C LYS A 32 -7.22 2.82 -6.45
N ARG A 33 -7.19 1.55 -6.07
CA ARG A 33 -7.26 0.41 -7.01
C ARG A 33 -8.26 -0.63 -6.52
N SER A 34 -8.75 -1.42 -7.45
CA SER A 34 -9.60 -2.57 -7.12
C SER A 34 -8.83 -3.60 -6.29
N GLU A 35 -9.54 -4.46 -5.57
CA GLU A 35 -8.90 -5.56 -4.83
C GLU A 35 -8.10 -6.46 -5.78
N TYR A 36 -8.66 -6.77 -6.95
CA TYR A 36 -8.01 -7.54 -8.00
C TYR A 36 -6.71 -6.89 -8.51
N GLU A 37 -6.69 -5.57 -8.71
CA GLU A 37 -5.48 -4.86 -9.12
C GLU A 37 -4.40 -4.89 -8.03
N TRP A 38 -4.79 -4.77 -6.76
CA TRP A 38 -3.86 -4.88 -5.64
C TRP A 38 -3.26 -6.29 -5.54
N ASP A 39 -4.07 -7.34 -5.67
CA ASP A 39 -3.59 -8.74 -5.73
C ASP A 39 -2.52 -8.92 -6.81
N ARG A 40 -2.79 -8.42 -8.02
CA ARG A 40 -1.87 -8.48 -9.16
C ARG A 40 -0.56 -7.73 -8.88
N ILE A 41 -0.64 -6.55 -8.26
CA ILE A 41 0.54 -5.75 -7.92
C ILE A 41 1.40 -6.48 -6.87
N ILE A 42 0.80 -6.94 -5.78
CA ILE A 42 1.54 -7.62 -4.70
C ILE A 42 2.14 -8.93 -5.20
N HIS A 43 1.41 -9.71 -6.01
CA HIS A 43 1.97 -10.87 -6.69
C HIS A 43 3.20 -10.48 -7.54
N GLY A 44 3.09 -9.43 -8.34
CA GLY A 44 4.20 -8.91 -9.14
C GLY A 44 5.41 -8.45 -8.31
N MET A 45 5.20 -7.93 -7.11
CA MET A 45 6.29 -7.56 -6.19
C MET A 45 6.92 -8.79 -5.54
N LYS A 46 6.13 -9.82 -5.18
CA LYS A 46 6.64 -11.10 -4.65
C LYS A 46 7.56 -11.79 -5.65
N VAL A 47 7.18 -11.82 -6.94
CA VAL A 47 8.05 -12.33 -8.02
C VAL A 47 9.36 -11.55 -8.14
N ARG A 48 9.37 -10.25 -7.81
CA ARG A 48 10.56 -9.37 -7.83
C ARG A 48 11.38 -9.42 -6.53
N GLY A 49 11.00 -10.25 -5.56
CA GLY A 49 11.76 -10.46 -4.33
C GLY A 49 11.15 -9.86 -3.07
N LEU A 50 9.93 -9.31 -3.12
CA LEU A 50 9.20 -8.96 -1.90
C LEU A 50 8.95 -10.23 -1.07
N LYS A 51 9.49 -10.25 0.15
CA LYS A 51 9.31 -11.33 1.11
C LYS A 51 8.30 -10.91 2.16
N LEU A 52 7.24 -11.70 2.30
CA LEU A 52 6.20 -11.54 3.30
C LEU A 52 5.92 -12.90 3.92
N SER A 53 5.76 -12.95 5.24
CA SER A 53 5.07 -14.05 5.90
C SER A 53 3.58 -14.02 5.58
N GLU A 54 2.87 -15.13 5.80
CA GLU A 54 1.42 -15.20 5.57
C GLU A 54 0.63 -14.16 6.39
N GLN A 55 1.08 -13.87 7.61
CA GLN A 55 0.45 -12.90 8.50
C GLN A 55 0.68 -11.47 8.00
N GLU A 56 1.89 -11.16 7.53
CA GLU A 56 2.21 -9.88 6.93
C GLU A 56 1.45 -9.66 5.62
N GLU A 57 1.33 -10.68 4.78
CA GLU A 57 0.56 -10.61 3.54
C GLU A 57 -0.92 -10.35 3.83
N LYS A 58 -1.55 -11.11 4.73
CA LYS A 58 -2.94 -10.85 5.14
C LYS A 58 -3.15 -9.44 5.68
N LYS A 59 -2.24 -8.96 6.54
CA LYS A 59 -2.31 -7.60 7.09
C LYS A 59 -2.13 -6.54 5.99
N LEU A 60 -1.15 -6.71 5.11
CA LEU A 60 -0.89 -5.80 4.00
C LEU A 60 -2.11 -5.69 3.08
N MET A 61 -2.65 -6.82 2.62
CA MET A 61 -3.80 -6.84 1.72
C MET A 61 -5.01 -6.18 2.37
N LYS A 62 -5.29 -6.49 3.64
CA LYS A 62 -6.38 -5.87 4.39
C LYS A 62 -6.24 -4.34 4.42
N GLU A 63 -5.08 -3.81 4.76
CA GLU A 63 -4.85 -2.35 4.83
C GLU A 63 -4.97 -1.68 3.46
N LEU A 64 -4.44 -2.31 2.39
CA LEU A 64 -4.53 -1.81 1.03
C LEU A 64 -5.98 -1.74 0.55
N TYR A 65 -6.76 -2.79 0.78
CA TYR A 65 -8.19 -2.81 0.43
C TYR A 65 -8.96 -1.78 1.26
N ASP A 66 -8.62 -1.70 2.55
CA ASP A 66 -9.40 -0.88 3.45
C ASP A 66 -9.26 0.61 3.20
N LYS A 67 -8.03 1.06 2.92
CA LYS A 67 -7.69 2.48 2.79
C LYS A 67 -7.56 2.92 1.32
N LEU A 68 -7.16 2.02 0.43
CA LEU A 68 -6.83 2.31 -0.97
C LEU A 68 -7.63 1.47 -1.98
N GLY A 69 -8.69 0.79 -1.54
CA GLY A 69 -9.65 0.10 -2.40
C GLY A 69 -10.55 1.08 -3.17
N SER A 70 -10.73 0.87 -4.48
CA SER A 70 -11.72 1.59 -5.30
C SER A 70 -13.09 0.92 -5.31
N ASP A 71 -13.17 -0.36 -4.98
CA ASP A 71 -14.39 -1.16 -5.09
C ASP A 71 -15.33 -0.99 -3.88
N LYS A 72 -14.91 -0.18 -2.90
CA LYS A 72 -15.74 0.15 -1.74
C LYS A 72 -16.94 0.99 -2.17
N LYS A 73 -18.12 0.39 -2.02
CA LYS A 73 -19.45 0.99 -2.16
C LYS A 73 -19.76 1.93 -1.01
#